data_AF-A0AB32ZZW7-F1
#
_entry.id   AF-A0AB32ZZW7-F1
#
_cell.length_a   1.000
_cell.length_b   1.000
_cell.length_c   1.000
_cell.angle_alpha   90.00
_cell.angle_beta   90.00
_cell.angle_gamma   90.00
#
_symmetry.space_group_name_H-M   'P 1'
#
loop_
_entity.id
_entity.type
_entity.pdbx_description
1 polymer ?
#
loop_
_entity_poly.entity_id
_entity_poly.type
_entity_poly.pdbx_seq_one_letter_code
_entity_poly.pdbx_strand_id
1 'polypeptide(L)'
;MAKADDIILFVNVVDEGSFSKVAQKLNLTNSVVSKRIARLESDLNVQLLYRSTRKLNLTDAGRTLYNKARIANLAIQDAEDAVSGYSDEVRGKIRITMPNVSAKLVLNRAIAEFCNLHEEVDVELAITNRVTNIIEEGYDLAIRTAHLEDSSLIAKRLIDSKWIVCASPTYLKNKSRPNHPDDLTEHNCLIYKYDSTGPDFWPFHIEGELHNVQIGGRIQSNNLDALRQAAIAGVGVAFLPKALVHEDIEDGALSPLLTEYVTKTMGIYAVYPRSRQPDKKLKLLVNYLQEAFSNRSAYFY
;
A
#
# COMPACT_ATOMS: atom_id res chain seq x y z
N MET A 1 -4.34 -34.31 -19.41
CA MET A 1 -3.94 -33.33 -18.39
C MET A 1 -3.51 -32.07 -19.12
N ALA A 2 -4.07 -30.90 -18.77
CA ALA A 2 -3.72 -29.65 -19.43
C ALA A 2 -2.22 -29.35 -19.27
N LYS A 3 -1.58 -28.86 -20.34
CA LYS A 3 -0.15 -28.54 -20.34
C LYS A 3 0.11 -27.27 -19.54
N ALA A 4 1.13 -27.29 -18.68
CA ALA A 4 1.55 -26.13 -17.88
C ALA A 4 1.81 -24.90 -18.77
N ASP A 5 2.50 -25.09 -19.90
CA ASP A 5 2.79 -23.99 -20.84
C ASP A 5 1.54 -23.35 -21.44
N ASP A 6 0.45 -24.10 -21.64
CA ASP A 6 -0.81 -23.55 -22.16
C ASP A 6 -1.56 -22.77 -21.07
N ILE A 7 -1.47 -23.23 -19.82
CA ILE A 7 -1.99 -22.51 -18.65
C ILE A 7 -1.25 -21.18 -18.45
N ILE A 8 0.08 -21.18 -18.57
CA ILE A 8 0.91 -19.96 -18.50
C ILE A 8 0.61 -19.03 -19.67
N LEU A 9 0.43 -19.57 -20.89
CA LEU A 9 0.04 -18.78 -22.05
C LEU A 9 -1.32 -18.10 -21.83
N PHE A 10 -2.29 -18.80 -21.21
CA PHE A 10 -3.57 -18.22 -20.85
C PHE A 10 -3.44 -17.06 -19.87
N VAL A 11 -2.62 -17.18 -18.83
CA VAL A 11 -2.34 -16.06 -17.89
C VAL A 11 -1.81 -14.85 -18.64
N ASN A 12 -0.81 -15.02 -19.51
CA ASN A 12 -0.25 -13.93 -20.31
C ASN A 12 -1.30 -13.25 -21.22
N VAL A 13 -2.21 -14.03 -21.84
CA VAL A 13 -3.28 -13.50 -22.69
C VAL A 13 -4.27 -12.64 -21.89
N VAL A 14 -4.57 -13.05 -20.67
CA VAL A 14 -5.45 -12.29 -19.77
C VAL A 14 -4.77 -11.01 -19.28
N ASP A 15 -3.51 -11.10 -18.84
CA ASP A 15 -2.76 -9.95 -18.30
C ASP A 15 -2.55 -8.85 -19.36
N GLU A 16 -2.20 -9.23 -20.58
CA GLU A 16 -1.96 -8.29 -21.69
C GLU A 16 -3.27 -7.80 -22.35
N GLY A 17 -4.39 -8.49 -22.07
CA GLY A 17 -5.70 -8.24 -22.69
C GLY A 17 -5.73 -8.39 -24.22
N SER A 18 -4.69 -8.98 -24.83
CA SER A 18 -4.52 -9.04 -26.27
C SER A 18 -3.69 -10.25 -26.72
N PHE A 19 -4.28 -11.07 -27.59
CA PHE A 19 -3.57 -12.17 -28.27
C PHE A 19 -2.36 -11.68 -29.06
N SER A 20 -2.46 -10.51 -29.71
CA SER A 20 -1.39 -9.97 -30.55
C SER A 20 -0.19 -9.48 -29.76
N LYS A 21 -0.42 -8.86 -28.60
CA LYS A 21 0.68 -8.49 -27.70
C LYS A 21 1.45 -9.72 -27.20
N VAL A 22 0.72 -10.77 -26.79
CA VAL A 22 1.33 -12.02 -26.33
C VAL A 22 2.07 -12.75 -27.45
N ALA A 23 1.48 -12.81 -28.64
CA ALA A 23 2.11 -13.41 -29.81
C ALA A 23 3.46 -12.74 -30.12
N GLN A 24 3.50 -11.41 -30.13
CA GLN A 24 4.74 -10.65 -30.30
C GLN A 24 5.74 -10.92 -29.17
N LYS A 25 5.30 -10.86 -27.91
CA LYS A 25 6.15 -11.05 -26.72
C LYS A 25 6.81 -12.43 -26.68
N LEU A 26 6.11 -13.46 -27.15
CA LEU A 26 6.57 -14.85 -27.13
C LEU A 26 7.17 -15.34 -28.47
N ASN A 27 7.35 -14.44 -29.46
CA ASN A 27 7.78 -14.81 -30.81
C ASN A 27 6.91 -15.91 -31.46
N LEU A 28 5.59 -15.82 -31.26
CA LEU A 28 4.58 -16.72 -31.83
C LEU A 28 3.69 -15.98 -32.82
N THR A 29 2.93 -16.73 -33.63
CA THR A 29 1.84 -16.15 -34.43
C THR A 29 0.54 -16.11 -33.64
N ASN A 30 -0.33 -15.14 -33.95
CA ASN A 30 -1.69 -15.06 -33.38
C ASN A 30 -2.44 -16.40 -33.48
N SER A 31 -2.32 -17.08 -34.63
CA SER A 31 -2.94 -18.39 -34.88
C SER A 31 -2.45 -19.46 -33.90
N VAL A 32 -1.15 -19.48 -33.58
CA VAL A 32 -0.58 -20.41 -32.60
C VAL A 32 -1.10 -20.13 -31.20
N VAL A 33 -1.16 -18.85 -30.79
CA VAL A 33 -1.70 -18.48 -29.48
C VAL A 33 -3.16 -18.90 -29.36
N SER A 34 -4.00 -18.55 -30.34
CA SER A 34 -5.43 -18.94 -30.35
C SER A 34 -5.63 -20.46 -30.35
N LYS A 35 -4.83 -21.20 -31.12
CA LYS A 35 -4.92 -22.68 -31.18
C LYS A 35 -4.53 -23.33 -29.85
N ARG A 36 -3.52 -22.80 -29.16
CA ARG A 36 -3.09 -23.30 -27.84
C ARG A 36 -4.12 -23.01 -26.75
N ILE A 37 -4.75 -21.82 -26.77
CA ILE A 37 -5.86 -21.51 -25.86
C ILE A 37 -7.08 -22.41 -26.14
N ALA A 38 -7.45 -22.61 -27.41
CA ALA A 38 -8.54 -23.51 -27.77
C ALA A 38 -8.26 -24.96 -27.35
N ARG A 39 -7.00 -25.41 -27.43
CA ARG A 39 -6.57 -26.70 -26.90
C ARG A 39 -6.72 -26.76 -25.38
N LEU A 40 -6.32 -25.73 -24.65
CA LEU A 40 -6.50 -25.66 -23.20
C LEU A 40 -7.98 -25.77 -22.79
N GLU A 41 -8.85 -25.03 -23.46
CA GLU A 41 -10.32 -25.10 -23.25
C GLU A 41 -10.84 -26.52 -23.52
N SER A 42 -10.35 -27.17 -24.58
CA SER A 42 -10.70 -28.55 -24.94
C SER A 42 -10.20 -29.56 -23.90
N ASP A 43 -8.97 -29.41 -23.42
CA ASP A 43 -8.35 -30.32 -22.44
C ASP A 43 -9.04 -30.24 -21.07
N LEU A 44 -9.58 -29.06 -20.73
CA LEU A 44 -10.34 -28.81 -19.50
C LEU A 44 -11.85 -29.01 -19.68
N ASN A 45 -12.31 -29.27 -20.90
CA ASN A 45 -13.73 -29.38 -21.29
C ASN A 45 -14.59 -28.20 -20.80
N VAL A 46 -14.03 -26.99 -20.81
CA VAL A 46 -14.71 -25.76 -20.37
C VAL A 46 -14.22 -24.55 -21.16
N GLN A 47 -15.13 -23.62 -21.44
CA GLN A 47 -14.78 -22.35 -22.08
C GLN A 47 -14.21 -21.39 -21.04
N LEU A 48 -13.05 -20.81 -21.32
CA LEU A 48 -12.35 -19.87 -20.42
C LEU A 48 -12.54 -18.42 -20.86
N LEU A 49 -12.72 -18.18 -22.16
CA LEU A 49 -12.87 -16.85 -22.75
C LEU A 49 -14.17 -16.74 -23.56
N TYR A 50 -14.89 -15.64 -23.43
CA TYR A 50 -16.01 -15.35 -24.34
C TYR A 50 -15.48 -15.02 -25.73
N ARG A 51 -15.93 -15.76 -26.76
CA ARG A 51 -15.45 -15.65 -28.15
C ARG A 51 -16.07 -14.47 -28.94
N SER A 52 -16.80 -13.57 -28.29
CA SER A 52 -17.40 -12.40 -28.95
C SER A 52 -16.90 -11.07 -28.38
N THR A 53 -16.62 -10.15 -29.30
CA THR A 53 -16.31 -8.71 -29.14
C THR A 53 -14.85 -8.29 -29.03
N ARG A 54 -14.60 -7.03 -29.41
CA ARG A 54 -13.32 -6.28 -29.44
C ARG A 54 -12.56 -6.22 -28.10
N LYS A 55 -13.05 -6.88 -27.04
CA LYS A 55 -12.44 -6.94 -25.71
C LYS A 55 -12.42 -8.38 -25.21
N LEU A 56 -11.27 -8.79 -24.67
CA LEU A 56 -11.06 -10.10 -24.08
C LEU A 56 -11.78 -10.18 -22.72
N ASN A 57 -12.80 -11.04 -22.62
CA ASN A 57 -13.57 -11.24 -21.39
C ASN A 57 -13.47 -12.70 -20.90
N LEU A 58 -13.26 -12.87 -19.61
CA LEU A 58 -13.19 -14.17 -18.93
C LEU A 58 -14.59 -14.70 -18.59
N THR A 59 -14.76 -16.01 -18.72
CA THR A 59 -15.86 -16.74 -18.06
C THR A 59 -15.56 -16.91 -16.56
N ASP A 60 -16.52 -17.38 -15.76
CA ASP A 60 -16.27 -17.70 -14.34
C ASP A 60 -15.20 -18.79 -14.16
N ALA A 61 -15.22 -19.79 -15.04
CA ALA A 61 -14.18 -20.81 -15.11
C ALA A 61 -12.82 -20.21 -15.49
N GLY A 62 -12.80 -19.30 -16.47
CA GLY A 62 -11.62 -18.54 -16.86
C GLY A 62 -11.02 -17.71 -15.72
N ARG A 63 -11.87 -17.01 -14.98
CA ARG A 63 -11.45 -16.21 -13.80
C ARG A 63 -10.89 -17.10 -12.69
N THR A 64 -11.53 -18.24 -12.44
CA THR A 64 -11.07 -19.22 -11.44
C THR A 64 -9.71 -19.80 -11.83
N LEU A 65 -9.56 -20.26 -13.07
CA LEU A 65 -8.30 -20.77 -13.57
C LEU A 65 -7.22 -19.69 -13.54
N TYR A 66 -7.51 -18.48 -14.00
CA TYR A 66 -6.57 -17.36 -14.02
C TYR A 66 -6.03 -17.06 -12.62
N ASN A 67 -6.90 -16.94 -11.61
CA ASN A 67 -6.49 -16.65 -10.24
C ASN A 67 -5.52 -17.71 -9.68
N LYS A 68 -5.75 -19.00 -9.97
CA LYS A 68 -4.89 -20.10 -9.52
C LYS A 68 -3.61 -20.24 -10.36
N ALA A 69 -3.76 -20.15 -11.67
CA ALA A 69 -2.67 -20.27 -12.64
C ALA A 69 -1.66 -19.12 -12.52
N ARG A 70 -2.12 -17.91 -12.20
CA ARG A 70 -1.25 -16.76 -11.98
C ARG A 70 -0.27 -17.01 -10.83
N ILE A 71 -0.73 -17.63 -9.75
CA ILE A 71 0.13 -18.00 -8.60
C ILE A 71 1.19 -19.03 -9.04
N ALA A 72 0.80 -20.04 -9.82
CA ALA A 72 1.73 -21.04 -10.33
C ALA A 72 2.76 -20.44 -11.31
N ASN A 73 2.34 -19.53 -12.19
CA ASN A 73 3.22 -18.81 -13.11
C ASN A 73 4.27 -17.98 -12.36
N LEU A 74 3.84 -17.29 -11.29
CA LEU A 74 4.75 -16.54 -10.41
C LEU A 74 5.76 -17.47 -9.73
N ALA A 75 5.35 -18.65 -9.26
CA ALA A 75 6.26 -19.62 -8.65
C ALA A 75 7.29 -20.20 -9.65
N ILE A 76 6.91 -20.35 -10.92
CA ILE A 76 7.83 -20.77 -12.00
C ILE A 76 8.84 -19.66 -12.28
N GLN A 77 8.39 -18.41 -12.39
CA GLN A 77 9.28 -17.26 -12.54
C GLN A 77 10.25 -17.15 -11.35
N ASP A 78 9.78 -17.35 -10.12
CA ASP A 78 10.66 -17.36 -8.94
C ASP A 78 11.72 -18.47 -9.02
N ALA A 79 11.36 -19.65 -9.52
CA ALA A 79 12.28 -20.77 -9.69
C ALA A 79 13.32 -20.48 -10.77
N GLU A 80 12.93 -19.84 -11.88
CA GLU A 80 13.83 -19.36 -12.92
C GLU A 80 14.76 -18.27 -12.38
N ASP A 81 14.21 -17.28 -11.67
CA ASP A 81 14.92 -16.16 -11.07
C ASP A 81 15.92 -16.62 -9.99
N ALA A 82 15.58 -17.65 -9.22
CA ALA A 82 16.46 -18.25 -8.22
C ALA A 82 17.72 -18.89 -8.86
N VAL A 83 17.61 -19.37 -10.10
CA VAL A 83 18.73 -19.95 -10.85
C VAL A 83 19.48 -18.86 -11.65
N SER A 84 18.77 -17.84 -12.14
CA SER A 84 19.38 -16.71 -12.87
C SER A 84 20.01 -15.65 -11.96
N GLY A 85 19.97 -15.83 -10.64
CA GLY A 85 20.65 -14.98 -9.64
C GLY A 85 22.18 -14.87 -9.78
N TYR A 86 22.78 -15.54 -10.77
CA TYR A 86 24.16 -15.36 -11.22
C TYR A 86 24.35 -14.20 -12.22
N SER A 87 23.29 -13.54 -12.69
CA SER A 87 23.37 -12.27 -13.42
C SER A 87 23.34 -11.09 -12.44
N ASP A 88 24.23 -10.11 -12.67
CA ASP A 88 24.27 -8.88 -11.88
C ASP A 88 23.06 -7.96 -12.16
N GLU A 89 22.38 -8.13 -13.31
CA GLU A 89 21.25 -7.29 -13.71
C GLU A 89 19.94 -7.71 -13.05
N VAL A 90 19.28 -6.73 -12.42
CA VAL A 90 18.00 -6.87 -11.70
C VAL A 90 16.91 -6.33 -12.60
N ARG A 91 15.90 -7.15 -12.94
CA ARG A 91 14.86 -6.81 -13.93
C ARG A 91 13.48 -7.33 -13.57
N GLY A 92 12.46 -6.80 -14.26
CA GLY A 92 11.08 -7.25 -14.21
C GLY A 92 10.15 -6.36 -13.38
N LYS A 93 8.89 -6.80 -13.22
CA LYS A 93 7.84 -5.96 -12.62
C LYS A 93 7.65 -6.21 -11.12
N ILE A 94 7.38 -5.16 -10.35
CA ILE A 94 6.99 -5.19 -8.94
C ILE A 94 5.67 -4.43 -8.76
N ARG A 95 4.64 -5.08 -8.20
CA ARG A 95 3.35 -4.45 -7.89
C ARG A 95 3.26 -4.11 -6.41
N ILE A 96 3.05 -2.84 -6.09
CA ILE A 96 3.10 -2.32 -4.72
C ILE A 96 1.77 -1.67 -4.36
N THR A 97 1.24 -1.98 -3.19
CA THR A 97 0.13 -1.24 -2.58
C THR A 97 0.60 -0.48 -1.34
N MET A 98 0.15 0.77 -1.15
CA MET A 98 0.59 1.60 -0.03
C MET A 98 -0.43 2.68 0.37
N PRO A 99 -0.44 3.13 1.65
CA PRO A 99 -1.32 4.21 2.09
C PRO A 99 -0.86 5.58 1.58
N ASN A 100 -1.82 6.50 1.46
CA ASN A 100 -1.61 7.85 0.89
C ASN A 100 -0.50 8.64 1.59
N VAL A 101 -0.46 8.60 2.93
CA VAL A 101 0.51 9.37 3.72
C VAL A 101 1.94 8.87 3.47
N SER A 102 2.16 7.55 3.51
CA SER A 102 3.49 6.98 3.24
C SER A 102 3.96 7.23 1.80
N ALA A 103 3.03 7.18 0.84
CA ALA A 103 3.29 7.52 -0.56
C ALA A 103 3.83 8.96 -0.69
N LYS A 104 3.12 9.92 -0.09
CA LYS A 104 3.44 11.35 -0.15
C LYS A 104 4.78 11.70 0.52
N LEU A 105 5.09 11.10 1.67
CA LEU A 105 6.21 11.54 2.50
C LEU A 105 7.58 11.02 2.06
N VAL A 106 7.67 9.74 1.69
CA VAL A 106 8.97 9.07 1.45
C VAL A 106 8.92 8.19 0.21
N LEU A 107 7.88 7.36 0.10
CA LEU A 107 7.92 6.21 -0.81
C LEU A 107 7.92 6.60 -2.29
N ASN A 108 7.12 7.58 -2.73
CA ASN A 108 7.07 7.94 -4.15
C ASN A 108 8.44 8.38 -4.67
N ARG A 109 9.16 9.18 -3.88
CA ARG A 109 10.52 9.64 -4.22
C ARG A 109 11.50 8.48 -4.22
N ALA A 110 11.50 7.67 -3.16
CA ALA A 110 12.41 6.53 -3.05
C ALA A 110 12.21 5.52 -4.19
N ILE A 111 10.96 5.26 -4.58
CA ILE A 111 10.65 4.36 -5.70
C ILE A 111 11.14 4.93 -7.02
N ALA A 112 10.95 6.24 -7.27
CA ALA A 112 11.47 6.88 -8.48
C ALA A 112 13.01 6.83 -8.54
N GLU A 113 13.69 7.11 -7.43
CA GLU A 113 15.16 7.01 -7.34
C GLU A 113 15.64 5.55 -7.53
N PHE A 114 14.91 4.58 -6.98
CA PHE A 114 15.19 3.15 -7.18
C PHE A 114 15.06 2.73 -8.66
N CYS A 115 14.01 3.18 -9.36
CA CYS A 115 13.86 2.88 -10.79
C CYS A 115 14.97 3.50 -11.65
N ASN A 116 15.51 4.66 -11.26
CA ASN A 116 16.68 5.25 -11.95
C ASN A 116 17.96 4.43 -11.74
N LEU A 117 18.09 3.72 -10.60
CA LEU A 117 19.23 2.84 -10.33
C LEU A 117 19.08 1.47 -11.01
N HIS A 118 17.86 1.07 -11.35
CA HIS A 118 17.51 -0.23 -11.91
C HIS A 118 16.56 -0.06 -13.10
N GLU A 119 17.09 0.36 -14.25
CA GLU A 119 16.31 0.75 -15.43
C GLU A 119 15.45 -0.39 -16.03
N GLU A 120 15.81 -1.64 -15.77
CA GLU A 120 15.02 -2.82 -16.21
C GLU A 120 13.93 -3.25 -15.21
N VAL A 121 13.72 -2.49 -14.13
CA VAL A 121 12.68 -2.76 -13.13
C VAL A 121 11.46 -1.87 -13.36
N ASP A 122 10.33 -2.50 -13.67
CA ASP A 122 9.04 -1.84 -13.76
C ASP A 122 8.35 -1.84 -12.38
N VAL A 123 7.78 -0.70 -11.98
CA VAL A 123 7.01 -0.60 -10.73
C VAL A 123 5.58 -0.15 -11.00
N GLU A 124 4.60 -0.92 -10.52
CA GLU A 124 3.18 -0.55 -10.54
C GLU A 124 2.71 -0.19 -9.12
N LEU A 125 2.14 1.02 -8.96
CA LEU A 125 1.73 1.54 -7.67
C LEU A 125 0.20 1.64 -7.54
N ALA A 126 -0.33 1.05 -6.46
CA ALA A 126 -1.71 1.22 -6.03
C ALA A 126 -1.73 1.96 -4.68
N ILE A 127 -2.01 3.26 -4.73
CA ILE A 127 -2.10 4.09 -3.53
C ILE A 127 -3.53 4.01 -2.99
N THR A 128 -3.70 3.32 -1.87
CA THR A 128 -5.00 3.13 -1.24
C THR A 128 -4.85 2.93 0.25
N ASN A 129 -5.76 3.53 1.01
CA ASN A 129 -5.84 3.27 2.44
C ASN A 129 -6.53 1.92 2.70
N ARG A 130 -7.30 1.37 1.74
CA ARG A 130 -8.04 0.10 1.89
C ARG A 130 -7.11 -1.07 2.24
N VAL A 131 -7.55 -1.94 3.14
CA VAL A 131 -6.88 -3.22 3.43
C VAL A 131 -7.18 -4.11 2.23
N THR A 132 -6.21 -4.20 1.34
CA THR A 132 -6.25 -5.05 0.15
C THR A 132 -5.66 -6.41 0.49
N ASN A 133 -6.25 -7.47 -0.06
CA ASN A 133 -5.69 -8.80 0.05
C ASN A 133 -4.54 -8.92 -0.94
N ILE A 134 -3.31 -8.83 -0.44
CA ILE A 134 -2.10 -8.79 -1.28
C ILE A 134 -1.98 -10.01 -2.19
N ILE A 135 -2.46 -11.18 -1.73
CA ILE A 135 -2.36 -12.44 -2.48
C ILE A 135 -3.40 -12.47 -3.59
N GLU A 136 -4.67 -12.21 -3.25
CA GLU A 136 -5.78 -12.25 -4.21
C GLU A 136 -5.63 -11.16 -5.29
N GLU A 137 -5.21 -9.97 -4.89
CA GLU A 137 -5.04 -8.84 -5.81
C GLU A 137 -3.70 -8.86 -6.56
N GLY A 138 -2.77 -9.74 -6.15
CA GLY A 138 -1.50 -9.98 -6.82
C GLY A 138 -0.51 -8.84 -6.66
N TYR A 139 -0.41 -8.30 -5.44
CA TYR A 139 0.66 -7.38 -5.06
C TYR A 139 1.86 -8.18 -4.54
N ASP A 140 3.05 -7.80 -4.99
CA ASP A 140 4.31 -8.37 -4.51
C ASP A 140 4.72 -7.75 -3.16
N LEU A 141 4.35 -6.48 -2.94
CA LEU A 141 4.63 -5.73 -1.72
C LEU A 141 3.42 -4.91 -1.27
N ALA A 142 3.15 -4.91 0.03
CA ALA A 142 2.28 -3.92 0.67
C ALA A 142 3.05 -3.13 1.71
N ILE A 143 2.94 -1.80 1.66
CA ILE A 143 3.29 -0.96 2.79
C ILE A 143 2.07 -0.79 3.67
N ARG A 144 2.19 -1.07 4.96
CA ARG A 144 1.10 -0.97 5.94
C ARG A 144 1.52 -0.16 7.15
N THR A 145 0.60 0.62 7.69
CA THR A 145 0.75 1.32 8.97
C THR A 145 -0.19 0.68 9.97
N ALA A 146 0.33 -0.03 10.96
CA ALA A 146 -0.46 -0.81 11.89
C ALA A 146 0.21 -0.90 13.27
N HIS A 147 -0.59 -1.19 14.29
CA HIS A 147 -0.11 -1.99 15.43
C HIS A 147 -0.21 -3.44 14.95
N LEU A 148 0.92 -4.09 14.67
CA LEU A 148 0.88 -5.49 14.27
C LEU A 148 0.78 -6.37 15.52
N GLU A 149 -0.36 -7.04 15.67
CA GLU A 149 -0.45 -8.34 16.34
C GLU A 149 -0.04 -9.42 15.33
N ASP A 150 0.63 -10.47 15.81
CA ASP A 150 1.23 -11.54 15.01
C ASP A 150 0.31 -12.05 13.89
N SER A 151 0.79 -12.02 12.65
CA SER A 151 0.09 -12.50 11.46
C SER A 151 0.95 -13.48 10.65
N SER A 152 0.32 -14.27 9.78
CA SER A 152 0.96 -15.25 8.88
C SER A 152 1.80 -14.63 7.76
N LEU A 153 1.84 -13.30 7.65
CA LEU A 153 2.62 -12.53 6.68
C LEU A 153 4.02 -12.22 7.21
N ILE A 154 5.02 -12.15 6.32
CA ILE A 154 6.34 -11.62 6.70
C ILE A 154 6.21 -10.10 6.70
N ALA A 155 6.27 -9.50 7.89
CA ALA A 155 6.25 -8.06 8.09
C ALA A 155 7.63 -7.57 8.50
N LYS A 156 8.33 -6.86 7.60
CA LYS A 156 9.60 -6.17 7.90
C LYS A 156 9.29 -4.74 8.33
N ARG A 157 9.59 -4.41 9.58
CA ARG A 157 9.44 -3.04 10.11
C ARG A 157 10.42 -2.11 9.40
N LEU A 158 9.91 -1.00 8.87
CA LEU A 158 10.69 0.02 8.17
C LEU A 158 11.05 1.17 9.10
N ILE A 159 10.05 1.73 9.79
CA ILE A 159 10.22 2.82 10.76
C ILE A 159 9.00 2.91 11.68
N ASP A 160 9.13 3.65 12.78
CA ASP A 160 8.01 4.06 13.62
C ASP A 160 7.51 5.45 13.25
N SER A 161 6.19 5.61 13.29
CA SER A 161 5.52 6.87 13.03
C SER A 161 4.81 7.33 14.30
N LYS A 162 5.37 8.36 14.94
CA LYS A 162 4.70 9.06 16.04
C LYS A 162 3.52 9.88 15.53
N TRP A 163 2.53 10.07 16.39
CA TRP A 163 1.40 10.94 16.15
C TRP A 163 1.45 12.16 17.06
N ILE A 164 0.76 13.23 16.67
CA ILE A 164 0.71 14.49 17.40
C ILE A 164 -0.68 15.11 17.31
N VAL A 165 -1.10 15.74 18.41
CA VAL A 165 -2.28 16.60 18.43
C VAL A 165 -1.84 18.01 18.09
N CYS A 166 -2.54 18.67 17.17
CA CYS A 166 -2.18 20.01 16.72
C CYS A 166 -3.40 20.81 16.27
N ALA A 167 -3.27 22.13 16.28
CA ALA A 167 -4.25 23.06 15.71
C ALA A 167 -3.53 24.30 15.19
N SER A 168 -4.15 25.06 14.27
CA SER A 168 -3.55 26.31 13.83
C SER A 168 -3.62 27.40 14.90
N PRO A 169 -2.67 28.35 14.91
CA PRO A 169 -2.74 29.52 15.78
C PRO A 169 -4.05 30.31 15.63
N THR A 170 -4.62 30.35 14.42
CA THR A 170 -5.91 31.02 14.15
C THR A 170 -7.06 30.37 14.91
N TYR A 171 -7.10 29.04 15.00
CA TYR A 171 -8.12 28.36 15.81
C TYR A 171 -7.95 28.68 17.30
N LEU A 172 -6.71 28.66 17.79
CA LEU A 172 -6.37 28.89 19.20
C LEU A 172 -6.54 30.35 19.67
N LYS A 173 -6.69 31.31 18.75
CA LYS A 173 -7.08 32.69 19.10
C LYS A 173 -8.54 32.80 19.53
N ASN A 174 -9.40 31.93 18.99
CA ASN A 174 -10.86 31.98 19.21
C ASN A 174 -11.34 30.97 20.25
N LYS A 175 -10.47 30.02 20.63
CA LYS A 175 -10.77 28.95 21.59
C LYS A 175 -9.58 28.77 22.52
N SER A 176 -9.85 28.67 23.82
CA SER A 176 -8.83 28.40 24.84
C SER A 176 -7.98 27.20 24.45
N ARG A 177 -6.67 27.29 24.64
CA ARG A 177 -5.76 26.17 24.37
C ARG A 177 -6.06 25.01 25.34
N PRO A 178 -6.23 23.76 24.88
CA PRO A 178 -6.43 22.63 25.77
C PRO A 178 -5.14 22.34 26.53
N ASN A 179 -5.24 22.18 27.85
CA ASN A 179 -4.12 21.87 28.74
C ASN A 179 -4.19 20.43 29.25
N HIS A 180 -5.38 19.83 29.26
CA HIS A 180 -5.62 18.42 29.58
C HIS A 180 -6.33 17.72 28.42
N PRO A 181 -6.12 16.40 28.19
CA PRO A 181 -6.83 15.68 27.14
C PRO A 181 -8.35 15.81 27.21
N ASP A 182 -8.94 15.83 28.41
CA ASP A 182 -10.40 15.96 28.59
C ASP A 182 -10.97 17.28 28.05
N ASP A 183 -10.14 18.33 27.95
CA ASP A 183 -10.55 19.62 27.37
C ASP A 183 -10.98 19.47 25.90
N LEU A 184 -10.54 18.41 25.22
CA LEU A 184 -10.88 18.14 23.82
C LEU A 184 -12.38 17.91 23.59
N THR A 185 -13.15 17.57 24.62
CA THR A 185 -14.61 17.46 24.56
C THR A 185 -15.28 18.79 24.18
N GLU A 186 -14.65 19.92 24.51
CA GLU A 186 -15.12 21.29 24.22
C GLU A 186 -14.53 21.86 22.91
N HIS A 187 -13.75 21.06 22.19
CA HIS A 187 -13.09 21.45 20.94
C HIS A 187 -13.71 20.75 19.73
N ASN A 188 -13.71 21.47 18.59
CA ASN A 188 -14.03 20.86 17.30
C ASN A 188 -12.87 19.97 16.84
N CYS A 189 -12.95 18.67 17.13
CA CYS A 189 -11.95 17.69 16.73
C CYS A 189 -12.19 17.20 15.29
N LEU A 190 -11.13 17.06 14.51
CA LEU A 190 -11.15 16.64 13.13
C LEU A 190 -10.98 15.11 13.08
N ILE A 191 -12.03 14.39 12.71
CA ILE A 191 -12.16 12.96 13.00
C ILE A 191 -11.70 12.11 11.80
N TYR A 192 -10.76 11.20 12.03
CA TYR A 192 -10.37 10.20 11.05
C TYR A 192 -11.31 8.98 11.12
N LYS A 193 -12.06 8.70 10.05
CA LYS A 193 -12.90 7.50 9.93
C LYS A 193 -12.53 6.71 8.69
N TYR A 194 -12.13 5.47 8.87
CA TYR A 194 -11.68 4.61 7.77
C TYR A 194 -12.85 4.08 6.91
N ASP A 195 -13.88 3.52 7.54
CA ASP A 195 -15.08 2.96 6.88
C ASP A 195 -16.36 3.34 7.65
N SER A 196 -16.49 4.61 8.05
CA SER A 196 -17.59 5.12 8.92
C SER A 196 -17.66 4.51 10.33
N THR A 197 -16.82 3.52 10.64
CA THR A 197 -16.72 2.79 11.92
C THR A 197 -15.50 3.20 12.76
N GLY A 198 -14.86 4.33 12.44
CA GLY A 198 -13.72 4.83 13.21
C GLY A 198 -14.14 5.24 14.63
N PRO A 199 -13.25 5.05 15.63
CA PRO A 199 -13.55 5.43 17.01
C PRO A 199 -13.73 6.95 17.11
N ASP A 200 -14.80 7.37 17.78
CA ASP A 200 -15.00 8.77 18.17
C ASP A 200 -14.21 9.08 19.47
N PHE A 201 -13.04 8.45 19.65
CA PHE A 201 -12.14 8.68 20.77
C PHE A 201 -10.67 8.75 20.34
N TRP A 202 -9.87 9.50 21.09
CA TRP A 202 -8.42 9.56 20.94
C TRP A 202 -7.71 8.99 22.19
N PRO A 203 -6.71 8.10 22.02
CA PRO A 203 -5.92 7.58 23.12
C PRO A 203 -4.87 8.58 23.62
N PHE A 204 -4.79 8.73 24.94
CA PHE A 204 -3.78 9.49 25.67
C PHE A 204 -3.24 8.66 26.83
N HIS A 205 -2.03 8.96 27.31
CA HIS A 205 -1.55 8.43 28.58
C HIS A 205 -1.67 9.51 29.65
N ILE A 206 -2.42 9.23 30.72
CA ILE A 206 -2.62 10.13 31.85
C ILE A 206 -2.20 9.35 33.09
N GLU A 207 -1.26 9.88 33.87
CA GLU A 207 -0.73 9.22 35.07
C GLU A 207 -0.18 7.80 34.83
N GLY A 208 0.27 7.51 33.61
CA GLY A 208 0.82 6.21 33.21
C GLY A 208 -0.20 5.22 32.64
N GLU A 209 -1.50 5.55 32.67
CA GLU A 209 -2.58 4.70 32.18
C GLU A 209 -3.15 5.17 30.84
N LEU A 210 -3.56 4.22 29.99
CA LEU A 210 -4.16 4.52 28.69
C LEU A 210 -5.61 4.98 28.87
N HIS A 211 -5.87 6.25 28.59
CA HIS A 211 -7.19 6.87 28.64
C HIS A 211 -7.69 7.20 27.23
N ASN A 212 -8.90 6.75 26.91
CA ASN A 212 -9.57 7.09 25.65
C ASN A 212 -10.50 8.28 25.88
N VAL A 213 -10.15 9.42 25.31
CA VAL A 213 -10.96 10.65 25.40
C VAL A 213 -11.96 10.69 24.27
N GLN A 214 -13.25 10.82 24.60
CA GLN A 214 -14.31 11.03 23.62
C GLN A 214 -14.11 12.37 22.91
N ILE A 215 -14.20 12.36 21.58
CA ILE A 215 -14.07 13.55 20.75
C ILE A 215 -15.33 13.78 19.92
N GLY A 216 -15.53 15.03 19.51
CA GLY A 216 -16.61 15.42 18.62
C GLY A 216 -16.18 16.54 17.67
N GLY A 217 -16.77 16.56 16.48
CA GLY A 217 -16.53 17.65 15.54
C GLY A 217 -17.21 17.48 14.19
N ARG A 218 -17.22 18.57 13.44
CA ARG A 218 -18.03 18.73 12.22
C ARG A 218 -17.39 18.20 10.94
N ILE A 219 -16.11 17.79 10.98
CA ILE A 219 -15.40 17.22 9.82
C ILE A 219 -14.96 15.81 10.17
N GLN A 220 -15.32 14.87 9.29
CA GLN A 220 -14.87 13.50 9.33
C GLN A 220 -14.29 13.13 7.96
N SER A 221 -13.17 12.38 7.94
CA SER A 221 -12.53 11.97 6.68
C SER A 221 -11.76 10.66 6.83
N ASN A 222 -11.69 9.87 5.76
CA ASN A 222 -10.77 8.73 5.63
C ASN A 222 -9.40 9.14 5.05
N ASN A 223 -9.14 10.44 4.92
CA ASN A 223 -7.92 11.00 4.39
C ASN A 223 -7.31 11.99 5.39
N LEU A 224 -6.15 11.63 5.93
CA LEU A 224 -5.41 12.45 6.90
C LEU A 224 -4.94 13.78 6.32
N ASP A 225 -4.64 13.87 5.02
CA ASP A 225 -4.24 15.13 4.38
C ASP A 225 -5.42 16.12 4.31
N ALA A 226 -6.65 15.64 4.15
CA ALA A 226 -7.83 16.48 4.21
C ALA A 226 -8.03 17.07 5.63
N LEU A 227 -7.79 16.27 6.67
CA LEU A 227 -7.85 16.74 8.06
C LEU A 227 -6.71 17.72 8.37
N ARG A 228 -5.50 17.48 7.85
CA ARG A 228 -4.39 18.44 7.91
C ARG A 228 -4.78 19.79 7.33
N GLN A 229 -5.33 19.82 6.11
CA GLN A 229 -5.75 21.08 5.48
C GLN A 229 -6.83 21.81 6.29
N ALA A 230 -7.80 21.08 6.85
CA ALA A 230 -8.80 21.66 7.74
C ALA A 230 -8.20 22.23 9.03
N ALA A 231 -7.18 21.59 9.61
CA ALA A 231 -6.48 22.08 10.78
C ALA A 231 -5.74 23.40 10.47
N ILE A 232 -5.00 23.45 9.36
CA ILE A 232 -4.28 24.64 8.89
C ILE A 232 -5.26 25.79 8.66
N ALA A 233 -6.41 25.51 8.04
CA ALA A 233 -7.49 26.49 7.82
C ALA A 233 -8.19 26.96 9.12
N GLY A 234 -7.80 26.44 10.29
CA GLY A 234 -8.34 26.87 11.58
C GLY A 234 -9.71 26.32 11.90
N VAL A 235 -10.09 25.20 11.29
CA VAL A 235 -11.40 24.59 11.54
C VAL A 235 -11.46 23.92 12.91
N GLY A 236 -10.36 23.31 13.36
CA GLY A 236 -10.36 22.46 14.54
C GLY A 236 -9.00 21.92 14.96
N VAL A 237 -9.05 21.00 15.92
CA VAL A 237 -7.90 20.23 16.43
C VAL A 237 -7.79 18.92 15.65
N ALA A 238 -6.59 18.53 15.23
CA ALA A 238 -6.34 17.27 14.53
C ALA A 238 -5.35 16.38 15.28
N PHE A 239 -5.54 15.08 15.16
CA PHE A 239 -4.59 14.06 15.61
C PHE A 239 -3.99 13.36 14.39
N LEU A 240 -2.74 13.64 14.07
CA LEU A 240 -2.12 13.30 12.78
C LEU A 240 -0.74 12.67 12.98
N PRO A 241 -0.22 11.88 12.02
CA PRO A 241 1.18 11.47 12.01
C PRO A 241 2.10 12.69 12.02
N LYS A 242 3.11 12.72 12.89
CA LYS A 242 4.04 13.85 13.02
C LYS A 242 4.71 14.20 11.68
N ALA A 243 5.14 13.18 10.95
CA ALA A 243 5.78 13.34 9.65
C ALA A 243 4.88 14.03 8.60
N LEU A 244 3.56 13.87 8.70
CA LEU A 244 2.60 14.52 7.79
C LEU A 244 2.52 16.04 8.00
N VAL A 245 2.78 16.51 9.22
CA VAL A 245 2.63 17.91 9.64
C VAL A 245 3.95 18.55 10.09
N HIS A 246 5.08 17.91 9.81
CA HIS A 246 6.39 18.36 10.26
C HIS A 246 6.69 19.77 9.77
N GLU A 247 6.61 20.00 8.45
CA GLU A 247 6.82 21.32 7.83
C GLU A 247 5.80 22.36 8.33
N ASP A 248 4.53 21.98 8.54
CA ASP A 248 3.52 22.92 9.04
C ASP A 248 3.81 23.40 10.46
N ILE A 249 4.46 22.56 11.26
CA ILE A 249 4.88 22.92 12.62
C ILE A 249 6.12 23.81 12.57
N GLU A 250 7.10 23.47 11.72
CA GLU A 250 8.30 24.30 11.55
C GLU A 250 7.98 25.71 11.03
N ASP A 251 7.04 25.81 10.08
CA ASP A 251 6.59 27.07 9.50
C ASP A 251 5.58 27.82 10.41
N GLY A 252 5.19 27.23 11.54
CA GLY A 252 4.24 27.83 12.49
C GLY A 252 2.77 27.84 12.03
N ALA A 253 2.43 27.16 10.93
CA ALA A 253 1.06 26.99 10.47
C ALA A 253 0.22 26.11 11.43
N LEU A 254 0.87 25.17 12.12
CA LEU A 254 0.28 24.32 13.15
C LEU A 254 1.08 24.40 14.44
N SER A 255 0.38 24.41 15.57
CA SER A 255 0.95 24.37 16.91
C SER A 255 0.70 23.00 17.56
N PRO A 256 1.73 22.30 18.03
CA PRO A 256 1.58 21.11 18.87
C PRO A 256 0.77 21.39 20.14
N LEU A 257 -0.05 20.42 20.54
CA LEU A 257 -0.89 20.44 21.73
C LEU A 257 -0.72 19.13 22.51
N LEU A 258 -0.94 19.17 23.83
CA LEU A 258 -1.02 17.98 24.68
C LEU A 258 0.19 17.02 24.55
N THR A 259 1.38 17.55 24.25
CA THR A 259 2.56 16.74 23.88
C THR A 259 3.02 15.79 24.97
N GLU A 260 2.70 16.10 26.23
CA GLU A 260 3.03 15.28 27.40
C GLU A 260 2.14 14.04 27.51
N TYR A 261 0.96 14.05 26.90
CA TYR A 261 -0.05 12.98 27.00
C TYR A 261 -0.05 12.05 25.78
N VAL A 262 0.53 12.48 24.66
CA VAL A 262 0.48 11.74 23.39
C VAL A 262 1.65 10.76 23.29
N THR A 263 1.34 9.47 23.33
CA THR A 263 2.33 8.38 23.16
C THR A 263 2.08 7.52 21.92
N LYS A 264 0.99 7.80 21.18
CA LYS A 264 0.58 7.00 20.03
C LYS A 264 1.70 6.92 18.99
N THR A 265 2.15 5.70 18.77
CA THR A 265 3.17 5.34 17.79
C THR A 265 2.66 4.18 16.94
N MET A 266 2.85 4.22 15.63
CA MET A 266 2.46 3.13 14.73
C MET A 266 3.67 2.68 13.92
N GLY A 267 3.86 1.39 13.76
CA GLY A 267 4.91 0.89 12.87
C GLY A 267 4.48 1.01 11.40
N ILE A 268 5.42 1.36 10.54
CA ILE A 268 5.31 1.24 9.08
C ILE A 268 6.07 -0.02 8.66
N TYR A 269 5.41 -0.90 7.93
CA TYR A 269 5.92 -2.22 7.58
C TYR A 269 5.88 -2.46 6.08
N ALA A 270 6.93 -3.11 5.57
CA ALA A 270 6.91 -3.81 4.30
C ALA A 270 6.36 -5.23 4.53
N VAL A 271 5.27 -5.57 3.85
CA VAL A 271 4.53 -6.82 4.02
C VAL A 271 4.48 -7.55 2.68
N TYR A 272 4.92 -8.80 2.65
CA TYR A 272 4.90 -9.64 1.45
C TYR A 272 4.53 -11.10 1.78
N PRO A 273 3.98 -11.88 0.81
CA PRO A 273 3.48 -13.23 1.06
C PRO A 273 4.57 -14.19 1.55
N ARG A 274 4.33 -14.92 2.65
CA ARG A 274 5.29 -15.87 3.26
C ARG A 274 5.61 -17.08 2.38
N SER A 275 4.69 -17.47 1.50
CA SER A 275 4.87 -18.59 0.57
C SER A 275 5.89 -18.31 -0.53
N ARG A 276 6.39 -17.07 -0.62
CA ARG A 276 7.35 -16.60 -1.61
C ARG A 276 8.61 -16.16 -0.88
N GLN A 277 9.77 -16.78 -1.15
CA GLN A 277 11.01 -16.11 -0.81
C GLN A 277 11.08 -14.86 -1.69
N PRO A 278 11.31 -13.66 -1.11
CA PRO A 278 11.36 -12.46 -1.93
C PRO A 278 12.52 -12.61 -2.92
N ASP A 279 12.22 -12.37 -4.19
CA ASP A 279 13.20 -12.36 -5.28
C ASP A 279 14.24 -11.23 -5.05
N LYS A 280 15.29 -11.22 -5.88
CA LYS A 280 16.41 -10.26 -5.73
C LYS A 280 15.92 -8.82 -5.82
N LYS A 281 15.03 -8.50 -6.77
CA LYS A 281 14.49 -7.13 -6.98
C LYS A 281 13.66 -6.65 -5.79
N LEU A 282 12.82 -7.52 -5.21
CA LEU A 282 11.98 -7.17 -4.06
C LEU A 282 12.83 -6.95 -2.81
N LYS A 283 13.85 -7.80 -2.59
CA LYS A 283 14.81 -7.61 -1.49
C LYS A 283 15.55 -6.28 -1.59
N LEU A 284 16.04 -5.95 -2.79
CA LEU A 284 16.75 -4.69 -3.04
C LEU A 284 15.84 -3.49 -2.82
N LEU A 285 14.63 -3.51 -3.36
CA LEU A 285 13.65 -2.46 -3.14
C LEU A 285 13.34 -2.28 -1.65
N VAL A 286 13.05 -3.35 -0.92
CA VAL A 286 12.71 -3.27 0.51
C VAL A 286 13.88 -2.70 1.33
N ASN A 287 15.12 -3.04 0.99
CA ASN A 287 16.30 -2.46 1.63
C ASN A 287 16.43 -0.97 1.29
N TYR A 288 16.25 -0.59 0.02
CA TYR A 288 16.29 0.80 -0.43
C TYR A 288 15.23 1.66 0.28
N LEU A 289 14.00 1.15 0.42
CA LEU A 289 12.94 1.83 1.16
C LEU A 289 13.30 2.02 2.64
N GLN A 290 13.93 1.02 3.26
CA GLN A 290 14.37 1.10 4.65
C GLN A 290 15.43 2.20 4.84
N GLU A 291 16.40 2.30 3.95
CA GLU A 291 17.40 3.37 3.94
C GLU A 291 16.76 4.74 3.73
N ALA A 292 15.83 4.86 2.78
CA ALA A 292 15.11 6.10 2.50
C ALA A 292 14.31 6.61 3.72
N PHE A 293 13.64 5.71 4.46
CA PHE A 293 12.98 6.08 5.73
C PHE A 293 13.99 6.50 6.79
N SER A 294 15.12 5.81 6.90
CA SER A 294 16.16 6.11 7.88
C SER A 294 16.77 7.50 7.66
N ASN A 295 17.01 7.87 6.40
CA ASN A 295 17.50 9.19 5.99
C ASN A 295 16.52 10.34 6.30
N ARG A 296 15.22 10.03 6.51
CA ARG A 296 14.18 11.01 6.89
C ARG A 296 13.67 10.81 8.31
N SER A 297 14.41 10.09 9.16
CA SER A 297 13.99 9.77 10.53
C SER A 297 13.57 10.99 11.35
N ALA A 298 14.18 12.16 11.14
CA ALA A 298 13.81 13.41 11.81
C ALA A 298 12.32 13.79 11.65
N TYR A 299 11.67 13.42 10.54
CA TYR A 299 10.25 13.72 10.32
C TYR A 299 9.35 12.84 11.21
N PHE A 300 9.83 11.68 11.64
CA PHE A 300 9.05 10.66 12.33
C PHE A 300 9.19 10.71 13.87
N TYR A 301 10.21 11.42 14.39
CA TYR A 301 10.55 11.46 15.82
C TYR A 301 10.39 12.83 16.44
#